data_AF-K1T8B7-F1
#
_entry.id   AF-K1T8B7-F1
#
_cell.length_a   1.000
_cell.length_b   1.000
_cell.length_c   1.000
_cell.angle_alpha   90.00
_cell.angle_beta   90.00
_cell.angle_gamma   90.00
#
_symmetry.space_group_name_H-M   'P 1'
#
loop_
_entity.id
_entity.type
_entity.pdbx_description
1 polymer ?
#
loop_
_entity_poly.entity_id
_entity_poly.type
_entity_poly.pdbx_seq_one_letter_code
_entity_poly.pdbx_strand_id
1 'polypeptide(L)'
;MNYVDMAYLKKSNVKDGMLTYISHTSDNNPAVTIKWDKAMQQIADKYTSDTEYMFPIITKEGNADETEQIKRSRHNVVYNLRSIGKLYKFSVSPTIAMTKDLWRKIMDEVSVSEVI
;
A
#
# COMPACT_ATOMS: atom_id res chain seq x y z
N MET A 1 7.12 3.93 1.48
CA MET A 1 5.90 3.85 0.67
C MET A 1 4.74 4.65 1.26
N ASN A 2 4.16 5.56 0.49
CA ASN A 2 2.91 6.26 0.76
C ASN A 2 1.72 5.61 -0.03
N TYR A 3 0.50 6.13 0.10
CA TYR A 3 -0.67 5.55 -0.60
C TYR A 3 -0.62 5.70 -2.13
N VAL A 4 -0.10 6.84 -2.60
CA VAL A 4 0.06 7.13 -4.03
C VAL A 4 1.10 6.19 -4.64
N ASP A 5 2.22 5.95 -3.94
CA ASP A 5 3.22 4.96 -4.36
C ASP A 5 2.59 3.59 -4.57
N MET A 6 1.76 3.12 -3.61
CA MET A 6 1.05 1.83 -3.71
C MET A 6 0.11 1.78 -4.91
N ALA A 7 -0.58 2.88 -5.21
CA ALA A 7 -1.52 2.94 -6.31
C ALA A 7 -0.83 2.82 -7.68
N TYR A 8 0.39 3.33 -7.80
CA TYR A 8 1.19 3.29 -9.02
C TYR A 8 2.10 2.07 -9.14
N LEU A 9 2.11 1.16 -8.16
CA LEU A 9 2.87 -0.08 -8.29
C LEU A 9 2.36 -0.87 -9.48
N LYS A 10 3.28 -1.32 -10.32
CA LYS A 10 3.02 -2.19 -11.48
C LYS A 10 3.50 -3.59 -11.19
N LYS A 11 2.86 -4.59 -11.81
CA LYS A 11 3.28 -6.00 -11.69
C LYS A 11 4.74 -6.19 -12.12
N SER A 12 5.19 -5.44 -13.12
CA SER A 12 6.56 -5.45 -13.63
C SER A 12 7.61 -4.85 -12.69
N ASN A 13 7.20 -4.17 -11.61
CA ASN A 13 8.11 -3.64 -10.60
C ASN A 13 8.71 -4.73 -9.69
N VAL A 14 8.12 -5.93 -9.67
CA VAL A 14 8.63 -7.07 -8.91
C VAL A 14 9.51 -7.92 -9.81
N LYS A 15 10.78 -8.07 -9.45
CA LYS A 15 11.76 -8.94 -10.13
C LYS A 15 12.72 -9.53 -9.12
N ASP A 16 13.04 -10.82 -9.27
CA ASP A 16 14.05 -11.51 -8.45
C ASP A 16 13.89 -11.34 -6.93
N GLY A 17 12.63 -11.35 -6.45
CA GLY A 17 12.31 -11.18 -5.02
C GLY A 17 12.49 -9.75 -4.50
N MET A 18 12.55 -8.76 -5.39
CA MET A 18 12.71 -7.34 -5.07
C MET A 18 11.61 -6.53 -5.75
N LEU A 19 11.06 -5.55 -5.04
CA LEU A 19 10.16 -4.53 -5.57
C LEU A 19 10.92 -3.23 -5.76
N THR A 20 10.96 -2.72 -6.99
CA THR A 20 11.57 -1.42 -7.31
C THR A 20 10.55 -0.46 -7.90
N TYR A 21 10.34 0.70 -7.27
CA TYR A 21 9.33 1.68 -7.67
C TYR A 21 9.83 3.13 -7.50
N ILE A 22 9.12 4.08 -8.12
CA ILE A 22 9.38 5.52 -7.96
C ILE A 22 8.51 6.07 -6.84
N SER A 23 9.14 6.59 -5.78
CA SER A 23 8.44 7.15 -4.62
C SER A 23 8.00 8.59 -4.88
N HIS A 24 6.72 8.87 -4.72
CA HIS A 24 6.12 10.21 -4.82
C HIS A 24 6.06 10.94 -3.46
N THR A 25 6.90 10.54 -2.52
CA THR A 25 6.93 11.12 -1.16
C THR A 25 7.76 12.40 -1.07
N SER A 26 8.69 12.62 -2.01
CA SER A 26 9.60 13.77 -2.04
C SER A 26 9.72 14.33 -3.45
N ASP A 27 10.05 15.60 -3.59
CA ASP A 27 10.06 16.33 -4.87
C ASP A 27 10.99 15.72 -5.93
N ASN A 28 12.03 15.01 -5.50
CA ASN A 28 13.00 14.35 -6.38
C ASN A 28 12.58 12.94 -6.85
N ASN A 29 11.40 12.46 -6.43
CA ASN A 29 10.83 11.17 -6.79
C ASN A 29 11.85 10.01 -6.86
N PRO A 30 12.51 9.63 -5.75
CA PRO A 30 13.62 8.70 -5.79
C PRO A 30 13.13 7.28 -6.10
N ALA A 31 13.98 6.50 -6.79
CA ALA A 31 13.78 5.06 -6.90
C ALA A 31 14.02 4.40 -5.54
N VAL A 32 13.07 3.56 -5.12
CA VAL A 32 13.13 2.80 -3.87
C VAL A 32 13.08 1.32 -4.22
N THR A 33 14.00 0.54 -3.65
CA THR A 33 14.02 -0.91 -3.77
C THR A 33 13.85 -1.55 -2.39
N ILE A 34 12.90 -2.46 -2.27
CA ILE A 34 12.65 -3.23 -1.04
C ILE A 34 12.56 -4.72 -1.36
N LYS A 35 12.83 -5.56 -0.37
CA LYS A 35 12.60 -7.01 -0.49
C LYS A 35 11.10 -7.25 -0.70
N TRP A 36 10.77 -8.10 -1.67
CA TRP A 36 9.42 -8.56 -1.94
C TRP A 36 9.28 -10.00 -1.44
N ASP A 37 8.55 -10.17 -0.35
CA ASP A 37 8.41 -11.47 0.30
C ASP A 37 7.13 -12.21 -0.11
N LYS A 38 7.02 -13.45 0.35
CA LYS A 38 5.91 -14.34 0.04
C LYS A 38 4.57 -13.80 0.59
N ALA A 39 4.56 -13.13 1.74
CA ALA A 39 3.34 -12.59 2.32
C ALA A 39 2.84 -11.39 1.49
N MET A 40 3.74 -10.52 1.03
CA MET A 40 3.41 -9.45 0.09
C MET A 40 2.87 -10.00 -1.23
N GLN A 41 3.49 -11.06 -1.77
CA GLN A 41 3.00 -11.73 -2.98
C GLN A 41 1.58 -12.31 -2.78
N GLN A 42 1.32 -12.99 -1.66
CA GLN A 42 0.00 -13.54 -1.36
C GLN A 42 -1.10 -12.47 -1.30
N ILE A 43 -0.77 -11.29 -0.77
CA ILE A 43 -1.70 -10.15 -0.75
C ILE A 43 -1.94 -9.65 -2.18
N ALA A 44 -0.89 -9.49 -2.99
CA ALA A 44 -1.01 -9.07 -4.39
C ALA A 44 -1.83 -10.06 -5.23
N ASP A 45 -1.60 -11.36 -5.06
CA ASP A 45 -2.33 -12.42 -5.77
C ASP A 45 -3.82 -12.42 -5.40
N LYS A 46 -4.14 -12.14 -4.12
CA LYS A 46 -5.53 -12.08 -3.64
C LYS A 46 -6.29 -10.86 -4.17
N TYR A 47 -5.60 -9.74 -4.33
CA TYR A 47 -6.19 -8.46 -4.77
C TYR A 47 -5.53 -8.01 -6.08
N THR A 48 -5.62 -8.85 -7.09
CA THR A 48 -5.07 -8.56 -8.41
C THR A 48 -5.92 -7.53 -9.17
N SER A 49 -5.31 -6.90 -10.17
CA SER A 49 -5.99 -6.00 -11.11
C SER A 49 -5.95 -6.58 -12.52
N ASP A 50 -6.92 -6.23 -13.37
CA ASP A 50 -6.90 -6.56 -14.80
C ASP A 50 -6.00 -5.62 -15.62
N THR A 51 -5.51 -4.55 -15.00
CA THR A 51 -4.60 -3.53 -15.56
C THR A 51 -3.13 -3.90 -15.36
N GLU A 52 -2.19 -3.07 -15.84
CA GLU A 52 -0.76 -3.25 -15.55
C GLU A 52 -0.40 -3.03 -14.06
N TYR A 53 -1.27 -2.33 -13.34
CA TYR A 53 -1.13 -2.04 -11.92
C TYR A 53 -1.23 -3.31 -11.06
N MET A 54 -0.53 -3.30 -9.94
CA MET A 54 -0.46 -4.42 -9.01
C MET A 54 -1.76 -4.60 -8.23
N PHE A 55 -2.39 -3.49 -7.83
CA PHE A 55 -3.61 -3.47 -7.05
C PHE A 55 -4.76 -2.81 -7.83
N PRO A 56 -6.03 -3.19 -7.58
CA PRO A 56 -7.20 -2.63 -8.24
C PRO A 56 -7.57 -1.25 -7.68
N ILE A 57 -6.59 -0.33 -7.63
CA ILE A 57 -6.78 1.07 -7.26
C ILE A 57 -7.05 1.90 -8.52
N ILE A 58 -6.23 1.68 -9.56
CA ILE A 58 -6.39 2.27 -10.88
C ILE A 58 -6.92 1.16 -11.80
N THR A 59 -8.20 1.24 -12.15
CA THR A 59 -8.94 0.19 -12.88
C THR A 59 -9.32 0.61 -14.29
N LYS A 60 -9.23 1.92 -14.59
CA LYS A 60 -9.43 2.48 -15.92
C LYS A 60 -8.17 3.21 -16.32
N GLU A 61 -7.51 2.72 -17.36
CA GLU A 61 -6.30 3.32 -17.97
C GLU A 61 -6.69 4.34 -19.06
N GLY A 62 -5.78 5.26 -19.42
CA GLY A 62 -5.96 6.22 -20.52
C GLY A 62 -6.54 7.58 -20.09
N ASN A 63 -7.47 8.15 -20.87
CA ASN A 63 -8.14 9.45 -20.61
C ASN A 63 -9.02 9.49 -19.32
N ALA A 64 -8.94 8.45 -18.48
CA ALA A 64 -9.60 8.42 -17.19
C ALA A 64 -8.73 9.16 -16.16
N ASP A 65 -9.36 9.93 -15.28
CA ASP A 65 -8.65 10.64 -14.21
C ASP A 65 -8.15 9.64 -13.14
N GLU A 66 -6.93 9.14 -13.32
CA GLU A 66 -6.24 8.27 -12.36
C GLU A 66 -6.19 8.91 -10.96
N THR A 67 -6.02 10.24 -10.88
CA THR A 67 -5.95 10.96 -9.61
C THR A 67 -7.25 10.84 -8.83
N GLU A 68 -8.40 11.00 -9.51
CA GLU A 68 -9.71 10.82 -8.87
C GLU A 68 -9.97 9.36 -8.47
N GLN A 69 -9.49 8.37 -9.24
CA GLN A 69 -9.56 6.96 -8.84
C GLN A 69 -8.77 6.70 -7.55
N ILE A 70 -7.52 7.18 -7.47
CA ILE A 70 -6.66 7.06 -6.29
C ILE A 70 -7.31 7.74 -5.08
N LYS A 71 -7.82 8.96 -5.26
CA LYS A 71 -8.48 9.74 -4.22
C LYS A 71 -9.73 9.02 -3.70
N ARG A 72 -10.60 8.52 -4.57
CA ARG A 72 -11.79 7.76 -4.19
C ARG A 72 -11.43 6.48 -3.44
N SER A 73 -10.45 5.74 -3.96
CA SER A 73 -9.94 4.52 -3.31
C SER A 73 -9.40 4.83 -1.90
N ARG A 74 -8.61 5.90 -1.76
CA ARG A 74 -8.10 6.37 -0.46
C ARG A 74 -9.22 6.72 0.51
N HIS A 75 -10.27 7.40 0.05
CA HIS A 75 -11.43 7.71 0.87
C HIS A 75 -12.15 6.45 1.36
N ASN A 76 -12.31 5.44 0.50
CA ASN A 76 -12.90 4.15 0.88
C ASN A 76 -12.06 3.43 1.96
N VAL A 77 -10.74 3.42 1.81
CA VAL A 77 -9.83 2.83 2.83
C VAL A 77 -9.99 3.55 4.16
N VAL A 78 -9.97 4.89 4.17
CA VAL A 78 -10.15 5.69 5.40
C VAL A 78 -11.53 5.45 6.02
N TYR A 79 -12.58 5.36 5.20
CA TYR A 79 -13.93 5.05 5.67
C TYR A 79 -13.97 3.69 6.37
N ASN A 80 -13.39 2.65 5.75
CA ASN A 80 -13.35 1.30 6.32
C ASN A 80 -12.52 1.25 7.61
N LEU A 81 -11.37 1.94 7.66
CA LEU A 81 -10.57 2.06 8.88
C LEU A 81 -11.35 2.71 10.03
N ARG A 82 -12.13 3.76 9.74
CA ARG A 82 -13.02 4.39 10.73
C ARG A 82 -14.11 3.44 11.20
N SER A 83 -14.71 2.68 10.28
CA SER A 83 -15.73 1.67 10.63
C SER A 83 -15.18 0.59 11.55
N ILE A 84 -13.97 0.10 11.28
CA ILE A 84 -13.25 -0.83 12.17
C ILE A 84 -12.99 -0.17 13.53
N GLY A 85 -12.48 1.06 13.55
CA GLY A 85 -12.23 1.78 14.80
C GLY A 85 -13.49 1.95 15.66
N LYS A 86 -14.64 2.21 15.05
CA LYS A 86 -15.94 2.27 15.74
C LYS A 86 -16.36 0.89 16.28
N LEU A 87 -16.23 -0.15 15.46
CA LEU A 87 -16.59 -1.53 15.83
C LEU A 87 -15.82 -1.99 17.09
N TYR A 88 -14.53 -1.69 17.15
CA TYR A 88 -13.67 -2.03 18.28
C TYR A 88 -13.55 -0.92 19.34
N LYS A 89 -14.36 0.14 19.24
CA LYS A 89 -14.45 1.25 20.20
C LYS A 89 -13.09 1.90 20.52
N PHE A 90 -12.27 2.11 19.50
CA PHE A 90 -11.02 2.84 19.66
C PHE A 90 -11.30 4.29 20.09
N SER A 91 -10.46 4.82 20.97
CA SER A 91 -10.55 6.21 21.45
C SER A 91 -10.28 7.25 20.35
N VAL A 92 -9.65 6.82 19.26
CA VAL A 92 -9.29 7.65 18.10
C VAL A 92 -9.68 6.95 16.80
N SER A 93 -10.00 7.74 15.78
CA SER A 93 -10.26 7.21 14.43
C SER A 93 -8.95 6.83 13.73
N PRO A 94 -8.76 5.57 13.32
CA PRO A 94 -7.54 5.16 12.63
C PRO A 94 -7.37 5.89 11.29
N THR A 95 -6.12 6.20 10.96
CA THR A 95 -5.72 6.76 9.67
C THR A 95 -4.69 5.85 9.00
N ILE A 96 -4.51 6.00 7.68
CA ILE A 96 -3.49 5.24 6.93
C ILE A 96 -2.09 5.45 7.54
N ALA A 97 -1.76 6.69 7.94
CA ALA A 97 -0.48 7.02 8.55
C ALA A 97 -0.31 6.29 9.90
N MET A 98 -1.32 6.34 10.77
CA MET A 98 -1.30 5.64 12.06
C MET A 98 -1.17 4.12 11.89
N THR A 99 -1.91 3.52 10.96
CA THR A 99 -1.81 2.07 10.68
C THR A 99 -0.41 1.69 10.19
N LYS A 100 0.19 2.52 9.32
CA LYS A 100 1.56 2.32 8.85
C LYS A 100 2.59 2.45 9.98
N ASP A 101 2.47 3.47 10.82
CA ASP A 101 3.38 3.67 11.95
C ASP A 101 3.26 2.55 12.97
N LEU A 102 2.05 2.06 13.24
CA LEU A 102 1.82 0.91 14.11
C LEU A 102 2.50 -0.35 13.56
N TRP A 103 2.31 -0.64 12.27
CA TRP A 103 2.99 -1.77 11.61
C TRP A 103 4.50 -1.68 11.70
N ARG A 104 5.08 -0.50 11.45
CA ARG A 104 6.52 -0.29 11.58
C ARG A 104 6.98 -0.57 13.02
N LYS A 105 6.29 -0.03 14.02
CA LYS A 105 6.63 -0.29 15.43
C LYS A 105 6.57 -1.77 15.77
N ILE A 106 5.55 -2.49 15.33
CA ILE A 106 5.44 -3.94 15.54
C ILE A 106 6.64 -4.66 14.90
N MET A 107 7.02 -4.30 13.68
CA MET A 107 8.19 -4.89 13.01
C MET A 107 9.52 -4.52 13.65
N ASP A 108 9.63 -3.35 14.28
CA ASP A 108 10.84 -2.90 14.98
C ASP A 108 10.96 -3.55 16.38
N GLU A 109 9.83 -3.74 17.07
CA GLU A 109 9.77 -4.37 18.41
C GLU A 109 9.96 -5.89 18.34
N VAL A 110 9.41 -6.51 17.31
CA VAL A 110 9.62 -7.93 17.04
C VAL A 110 10.96 -8.07 16.32
N SER A 111 12.03 -8.32 17.08
CA SER A 111 13.34 -8.60 16.47
C SER A 111 13.16 -9.67 15.38
N VAL A 112 13.61 -9.36 14.16
CA VAL A 112 13.52 -10.24 12.98
C VAL A 112 14.09 -11.65 13.27
N SER A 113 14.93 -11.80 14.29
CA SER A 113 15.46 -13.07 14.79
C SER A 113 14.44 -14.00 15.46
N GLU A 114 13.25 -13.52 15.85
CA GLU A 114 12.22 -14.35 16.51
C GLU A 114 11.07 -14.76 15.57
N VAL A 115 11.07 -14.28 14.32
CA VAL A 115 9.99 -14.51 13.33
C VAL A 115 10.41 -15.39 12.15
N ILE A 116 11.69 -15.78 12.06
CA ILE A 116 12.21 -16.69 11.03
C ILE A 116 12.69 -17.99 11.68
#